data_AF-R9KS79-F1
#
_entry.id   AF-R9KS79-F1
#
_cell.length_a   1.000
_cell.length_b   1.000
_cell.length_c   1.000
_cell.angle_alpha   90.00
_cell.angle_beta   90.00
_cell.angle_gamma   90.00
#
_symmetry.space_group_name_H-M   'P 1'
#
loop_
_entity.id
_entity.type
_entity.pdbx_description
1 polymer ?
#
loop_
_entity_poly.entity_id
_entity_poly.type
_entity_poly.pdbx_seq_one_letter_code
_entity_poly.pdbx_strand_id
1 'polypeptide(L)'
;MNEYDDAVLTCFLEKQLQLFPEKIAESIDEAEAFLEECVAVVVSSLDEVWEYFNEEGIDLDGLDRDAIATAPEVFEVGDGRYLIVES
;
A
#
# COMPACT_ATOMS: atom_id res chain seq x y z
N MET A 1 -19.98 -3.69 1.49
CA MET A 1 -19.13 -3.42 2.67
C MET A 1 -17.81 -3.12 2.03
N ASN A 2 -17.45 -1.85 2.00
CA ASN A 2 -16.26 -1.39 1.31
C ASN A 2 -15.08 -1.94 2.10
N GLU A 3 -14.20 -2.71 1.45
CA GLU A 3 -13.03 -3.30 2.12
C GLU A 3 -12.03 -2.21 2.55
N TYR A 4 -12.05 -1.08 1.83
CA TYR A 4 -11.22 0.09 2.07
C TYR A 4 -12.07 1.31 2.41
N ASP A 5 -11.55 2.18 3.28
CA ASP A 5 -12.20 3.46 3.57
C ASP A 5 -11.67 4.59 2.68
N ASP A 6 -12.37 5.72 2.70
CA ASP A 6 -12.07 6.89 1.88
C ASP A 6 -10.62 7.38 2.03
N ALA A 7 -10.00 7.24 3.21
CA ALA A 7 -8.63 7.68 3.44
C ALA A 7 -7.63 6.78 2.70
N VAL A 8 -7.84 5.46 2.74
CA VAL A 8 -7.03 4.49 1.99
C VAL A 8 -7.18 4.70 0.48
N LEU A 9 -8.42 4.82 0.00
CA LEU A 9 -8.72 5.00 -1.43
C LEU A 9 -8.15 6.33 -1.96
N THR A 10 -8.26 7.41 -1.18
CA THR A 10 -7.68 8.71 -1.54
C THR A 10 -6.15 8.64 -1.56
N CYS A 11 -5.53 7.99 -0.57
CA CYS A 11 -4.08 7.84 -0.52
C CYS A 11 -3.54 7.12 -1.76
N PHE A 12 -4.18 6.02 -2.16
CA PHE A 12 -3.83 5.31 -3.38
C PHE A 12 -3.97 6.19 -4.63
N LEU A 13 -5.11 6.89 -4.80
CA LEU A 13 -5.31 7.75 -5.98
C LEU A 13 -4.26 8.84 -6.14
N GLU A 14 -3.83 9.44 -5.02
CA GLU A 14 -2.83 10.51 -5.00
C GLU A 14 -1.41 10.00 -5.26
N LYS A 15 -1.10 8.79 -4.78
CA LYS A 15 0.28 8.27 -4.75
C LYS A 15 0.53 7.12 -5.71
N GLN A 16 -0.46 6.60 -6.44
CA GLN A 16 -0.33 5.44 -7.35
C GLN A 16 0.84 5.52 -8.34
N LEU A 17 1.28 6.74 -8.70
CA LEU A 17 2.43 6.96 -9.58
C LEU A 17 3.79 6.61 -8.96
N GLN A 18 3.83 6.35 -7.65
CA GLN A 18 5.03 5.83 -7.00
C GLN A 18 5.27 4.37 -7.37
N LEU A 19 4.20 3.59 -7.57
CA LEU A 19 4.24 2.16 -7.92
C LEU A 19 4.08 1.93 -9.42
N PHE A 20 3.17 2.68 -10.07
CA PHE A 20 2.84 2.52 -11.48
C PHE A 20 3.37 3.68 -12.33
N PRO A 21 3.77 3.43 -13.59
CA PRO A 21 4.26 4.48 -14.49
C PRO A 21 3.15 5.44 -14.96
N GLU A 22 1.88 5.06 -14.79
CA GLU A 22 0.71 5.85 -15.18
C GLU A 22 -0.44 5.66 -14.18
N LYS A 23 -1.45 6.54 -14.24
CA LYS A 23 -2.63 6.40 -13.40
C LYS A 23 -3.48 5.25 -13.90
N ILE A 24 -3.67 4.25 -13.04
CA ILE A 24 -4.54 3.09 -13.25
C ILE A 24 -5.96 3.33 -12.72
N ALA A 25 -6.15 4.30 -11.82
CA ALA A 25 -7.46 4.73 -11.34
C ALA A 25 -7.58 6.26 -11.35
N GLU A 26 -8.71 6.78 -11.81
CA GLU A 26 -9.04 8.21 -11.84
C GLU A 26 -10.13 8.61 -10.83
N SER A 27 -10.83 7.64 -10.25
CA SER A 27 -11.92 7.86 -9.28
C SER A 27 -11.85 6.90 -8.08
N ILE A 28 -12.58 7.22 -7.00
CA ILE A 28 -12.65 6.39 -5.79
C ILE A 28 -13.17 4.98 -6.12
N ASP A 29 -14.23 4.89 -6.95
CA ASP A 29 -14.81 3.61 -7.37
C ASP A 29 -13.81 2.76 -8.18
N GLU A 30 -13.00 3.39 -9.03
CA GLU A 30 -11.96 2.69 -9.80
C GLU A 30 -10.78 2.26 -8.92
N ALA A 31 -10.39 3.07 -7.93
CA ALA A 31 -9.37 2.71 -6.96
C ALA A 31 -9.83 1.53 -6.10
N GLU A 32 -11.08 1.54 -5.65
CA GLU A 32 -11.67 0.44 -4.88
C GLU A 32 -11.68 -0.84 -5.72
N ALA A 33 -12.20 -0.78 -6.95
CA ALA A 33 -12.20 -1.94 -7.84
C ALA A 33 -10.79 -2.47 -8.11
N PHE A 34 -9.80 -1.60 -8.31
CA PHE A 34 -8.42 -2.01 -8.50
C PHE A 34 -7.84 -2.70 -7.26
N LEU A 35 -8.02 -2.13 -6.08
CA LEU A 35 -7.49 -2.69 -4.83
C LEU A 35 -8.23 -3.98 -4.40
N GLU A 36 -9.48 -4.18 -4.82
CA GLU A 36 -10.20 -5.45 -4.64
C GLU A 36 -9.71 -6.55 -5.61
N GLU A 37 -9.32 -6.17 -6.83
CA GLU A 37 -8.77 -7.10 -7.83
C GLU A 37 -7.29 -7.44 -7.58
N CYS A 38 -6.53 -6.51 -7.01
CA CYS A 38 -5.13 -6.68 -6.63
C CYS A 38 -4.98 -7.23 -5.22
N VAL A 39 -3.82 -7.81 -4.92
CA VAL A 39 -3.46 -8.16 -3.54
C VAL A 39 -3.06 -6.86 -2.84
N ALA A 40 -4.01 -6.27 -2.13
CA ALA A 40 -3.80 -5.08 -1.31
C ALA A 40 -4.16 -5.36 0.15
N VAL A 41 -3.34 -4.86 1.07
CA VAL A 41 -3.50 -5.08 2.51
C VAL A 41 -3.33 -3.77 3.26
N VAL A 42 -4.22 -3.50 4.21
CA VAL A 42 -4.10 -2.35 5.12
C VAL A 42 -3.61 -2.83 6.48
N VAL A 43 -2.48 -2.28 6.91
CA VAL A 43 -1.84 -2.58 8.20
C VAL A 43 -1.79 -1.35 9.10
N SER A 44 -1.69 -1.57 10.41
CA SER A 44 -1.83 -0.51 11.42
C SER A 44 -0.52 0.11 11.89
N SER A 45 0.62 -0.42 11.41
CA SER A 45 1.95 0.09 11.78
C SER A 45 3.03 -0.34 10.80
N LEU A 46 4.18 0.33 10.86
CA LEU A 46 5.37 -0.04 10.08
C LEU A 46 5.97 -1.39 10.49
N ASP A 47 5.74 -1.83 11.74
CA ASP A 47 6.14 -3.17 12.18
C ASP A 47 5.32 -4.25 11.46
N GLU A 48 4.01 -4.02 11.24
CA GLU A 48 3.17 -4.95 10.47
C GLU A 48 3.54 -4.95 8.97
N VAL A 49 3.99 -3.82 8.41
CA VAL A 49 4.57 -3.78 7.06
C VAL A 49 5.79 -4.69 6.98
N TRP A 50 6.68 -4.59 7.97
CA TRP A 50 7.87 -5.45 8.04
C TRP A 50 7.51 -6.92 8.16
N GLU A 51 6.57 -7.27 9.03
CA GLU A 51 6.08 -8.63 9.20
C GLU A 51 5.51 -9.18 7.89
N TYR A 52 4.69 -8.40 7.17
CA TYR A 52 4.14 -8.79 5.88
C TYR A 52 5.23 -9.20 4.88
N PHE A 53 6.24 -8.35 4.66
CA PHE A 53 7.32 -8.67 3.72
C PHE A 53 8.18 -9.85 4.16
N ASN A 54 8.41 -10.00 5.46
CA ASN A 54 9.12 -11.15 6.01
C ASN A 54 8.32 -12.46 5.82
N GLU A 55 6.99 -12.41 5.93
CA GLU A 55 6.10 -13.56 5.65
C GLU A 55 6.05 -13.92 4.16
N GLU A 56 6.07 -12.93 3.27
CA GLU A 56 6.19 -13.11 1.82
C GLU A 56 7.58 -13.61 1.39
N GLY A 57 8.53 -13.71 2.32
CA GLY A 57 9.87 -14.23 2.08
C GLY A 57 10.79 -13.25 1.37
N ILE A 58 10.48 -11.95 1.44
CA ILE A 58 11.40 -10.88 1.01
C ILE A 58 12.61 -10.85 1.94
N ASP A 59 13.80 -10.78 1.36
CA ASP A 59 15.03 -10.63 2.13
C ASP A 59 15.12 -9.20 2.68
N LEU A 60 14.88 -9.07 3.98
CA LEU A 60 14.99 -7.80 4.71
C LEU A 60 16.37 -7.60 5.35
N ASP A 61 17.33 -8.52 5.14
CA ASP A 61 18.66 -8.39 5.74
C ASP A 61 19.39 -7.14 5.22
N GLY A 62 19.67 -6.22 6.14
CA GLY A 62 20.35 -4.95 5.84
C GLY A 62 19.43 -3.82 5.39
N LEU A 63 18.12 -4.05 5.29
CA LEU A 63 17.13 -2.98 5.24
C LEU A 63 16.83 -2.47 6.66
N ASP A 64 16.46 -1.21 6.78
CA ASP A 64 15.89 -0.66 8.00
C ASP A 64 14.40 -0.36 7.79
N ARG A 65 13.69 -0.10 8.90
CA ARG A 65 12.26 0.21 8.85
C ARG A 65 11.97 1.44 8.01
N ASP A 66 12.86 2.43 8.02
CA ASP A 66 12.67 3.64 7.23
C ASP A 66 12.79 3.33 5.72
N ALA A 67 13.68 2.41 5.32
CA ALA A 67 13.81 1.96 3.95
C ALA A 67 12.53 1.23 3.48
N ILE A 68 11.94 0.36 4.31
CA ILE A 68 10.71 -0.35 3.92
C ILE A 68 9.51 0.60 3.78
N ALA A 69 9.44 1.65 4.61
CA ALA A 69 8.43 2.69 4.49
C ALA A 69 8.52 3.48 3.18
N THR A 70 9.69 3.49 2.54
CA THR A 70 9.94 4.18 1.27
C THR A 70 9.77 3.29 0.03
N ALA A 71 9.40 2.02 0.22
CA ALA A 71 9.15 1.11 -0.89
C ALA A 71 7.95 1.61 -1.73
N PRO A 72 8.02 1.58 -3.07
CA PRO A 72 6.93 1.98 -3.97
C PRO A 72 5.58 1.34 -3.66
N GLU A 73 5.59 0.07 -3.26
CA GLU A 73 4.42 -0.71 -2.91
C GLU A 73 3.81 -0.34 -1.53
N VAL A 74 4.49 0.50 -0.73
CA VAL A 74 4.04 0.93 0.60
C VAL A 74 3.51 2.36 0.56
N PHE A 75 2.23 2.51 0.90
CA PHE A 75 1.49 3.77 0.87
C PHE A 75 1.16 4.22 2.29
N GLU A 76 1.83 5.25 2.78
CA GLU A 76 1.49 5.87 4.07
C GLU A 76 0.17 6.63 3.98
N VAL A 77 -0.87 6.18 4.70
CA VAL A 77 -2.22 6.79 4.69
C VAL A 77 -2.24 8.13 5.43
N GLY A 78 -1.31 8.32 6.39
CA GLY A 78 -1.15 9.55 7.17
C GLY A 78 -1.93 9.58 8.48
N ASP A 79 -2.66 8.52 8.81
CA ASP A 79 -3.35 8.31 10.08
C ASP A 79 -2.70 7.21 10.95
N GLY A 80 -1.48 6.80 10.58
CA GLY A 80 -0.73 5.70 11.20
C GLY A 80 -0.88 4.36 10.49
N ARG A 81 -1.82 4.25 9.55
CA ARG A 81 -1.98 3.05 8.71
C ARG A 81 -1.13 3.11 7.45
N TYR A 82 -0.85 1.94 6.92
CA TYR A 82 -0.15 1.74 5.65
C TYR A 82 -0.98 0.82 4.77
N LEU A 83 -1.05 1.16 3.48
CA LEU A 83 -1.58 0.31 2.44
C LEU A 83 -0.39 -0.32 1.71
N ILE A 84 -0.38 -1.64 1.56
CA ILE A 84 0.60 -2.40 0.79
C ILE A 84 -0.11 -2.89 -0.47
N VAL A 85 0.45 -2.63 -1.65
CA VAL A 85 -0.13 -3.02 -2.94
C VAL A 85 0.88 -3.81 -3.75
N GLU A 86 0.59 -5.09 -4.00
CA GLU A 86 1.39 -5.92 -4.90
C GLU A 86 1.06 -5.60 -6.37
N SER A 87 2.09 -5.49 -7.21
CA SER A 87 2.00 -5.25 -8.67
C SER A 87 2.56 -6.39 -9.50
#